data_AF-A0A4U9D339-F1
#
_entry.id   AF-A0A4U9D339-F1
#
_cell.length_a   1.000
_cell.length_b   1.000
_cell.length_c   1.000
_cell.angle_alpha   90.00
_cell.angle_beta   90.00
_cell.angle_gamma   90.00
#
_symmetry.space_group_name_H-M   'P 1'
#
loop_
_entity.id
_entity.type
_entity.pdbx_description
1 polymer ?
#
loop_
_entity_poly.entity_id
_entity_poly.type
_entity_poly.pdbx_seq_one_letter_code
_entity_poly.pdbx_strand_id
1 'polypeptide(L)'
;MRADNAGEGGILTLMSLAGRNTSARMTSVLVILGLIGGSFFYGEVVITPAISVMSAIEGLEIIAPNLDTWVVPISIIVLTLLFAIQKHGTSMVGKLFAPIMLIWFLLLAVLGARSIIDNPEVLQALNPYWAVHFFLEYKTVSFVALGR
;
A
#
# COMPACT_ATOMS: atom_id res chain seq x y z
N MET A 1 -24.41 -23.75 -4.79
CA MET A 1 -22.96 -23.44 -4.86
C MET A 1 -22.57 -22.88 -3.51
N ARG A 2 -21.94 -23.70 -2.66
CA ARG A 2 -21.49 -23.31 -1.32
C ARG A 2 -20.01 -23.68 -1.26
N ALA A 3 -19.19 -22.68 -1.52
CA ALA A 3 -17.74 -22.75 -1.43
C ALA A 3 -17.33 -22.14 -0.09
N ASP A 4 -17.71 -22.79 1.00
CA ASP A 4 -17.47 -22.37 2.38
C ASP A 4 -16.83 -23.52 3.17
N ASN A 5 -15.49 -23.63 3.07
CA ASN A 5 -14.71 -24.24 4.15
C ASN A 5 -14.49 -23.15 5.22
N ALA A 6 -15.40 -23.08 6.19
CA ALA A 6 -15.24 -22.35 7.45
C ALA A 6 -14.88 -20.84 7.36
N GLY A 7 -15.20 -20.15 6.26
CA GLY A 7 -14.96 -18.70 6.13
C GLY A 7 -13.54 -18.30 5.70
N GLU A 8 -12.69 -19.25 5.33
CA GLU A 8 -11.36 -18.96 4.80
C GLU A 8 -11.43 -18.71 3.28
N GLY A 9 -11.65 -17.47 2.86
CA GLY A 9 -11.69 -17.05 1.45
C GLY A 9 -10.31 -16.85 0.81
N GLY A 10 -9.38 -17.81 0.97
CA GLY A 10 -7.97 -17.62 0.64
C GLY A 10 -7.37 -18.62 -0.36
N ILE A 11 -6.09 -18.42 -0.69
CA ILE A 11 -5.33 -19.31 -1.59
C ILE A 11 -5.25 -20.75 -1.07
N LEU A 12 -5.29 -20.94 0.26
CA LEU A 12 -5.31 -22.23 0.94
C LEU A 12 -6.60 -23.01 0.68
N THR A 13 -7.75 -22.33 0.63
CA THR A 13 -9.02 -23.01 0.35
C THR A 13 -9.17 -23.36 -1.12
N LEU A 14 -8.68 -22.52 -2.04
CA LEU A 14 -8.58 -22.84 -3.46
C LEU A 14 -7.67 -24.07 -3.72
N MET A 15 -6.53 -24.17 -3.02
CA MET A 15 -5.68 -25.36 -3.07
C MET A 15 -6.40 -26.62 -2.51
N SER A 16 -7.17 -26.47 -1.43
CA SER A 16 -7.94 -27.59 -0.85
C SER A 16 -9.09 -28.07 -1.75
N LEU A 17 -9.68 -27.15 -2.54
CA LEU A 17 -10.79 -27.42 -3.45
C LEU A 17 -10.30 -28.03 -4.76
N ALA A 18 -9.12 -27.63 -5.24
CA ALA A 18 -8.47 -28.18 -6.43
C ALA A 18 -8.34 -29.71 -6.34
N GLY A 19 -7.90 -30.23 -5.19
CA GLY A 19 -7.73 -31.66 -4.98
C GLY A 19 -9.01 -32.50 -5.02
N ARG A 20 -10.19 -31.88 -4.88
CA ARG A 20 -11.48 -32.59 -4.87
C ARG A 20 -12.13 -32.70 -6.26
N ASN A 21 -11.79 -31.81 -7.18
CA ASN A 21 -12.53 -31.65 -8.45
C ASN A 21 -11.63 -31.66 -9.70
N THR A 22 -10.35 -32.01 -9.56
CA THR A 22 -9.34 -31.88 -10.62
C THR A 22 -8.48 -33.14 -10.76
N SER A 23 -7.92 -33.39 -11.95
CA SER A 23 -6.96 -34.47 -12.18
C SER A 23 -5.66 -34.27 -11.37
N ALA A 24 -4.98 -35.36 -11.02
CA ALA A 24 -3.77 -35.33 -10.19
C ALA A 24 -2.71 -34.33 -10.71
N ARG A 25 -2.51 -34.28 -12.04
CA ARG A 25 -1.56 -33.35 -12.68
C ARG A 25 -1.95 -31.89 -12.46
N MET A 26 -3.22 -31.55 -12.61
CA MET A 26 -3.67 -30.16 -12.50
C MET A 26 -3.84 -29.73 -11.04
N THR A 27 -4.10 -30.66 -10.12
CA THR A 27 -3.95 -30.44 -8.67
C THR A 27 -2.51 -30.06 -8.31
N SER A 28 -1.49 -30.77 -8.83
CA SER A 28 -0.09 -30.40 -8.59
C SER A 28 0.24 -29.00 -9.10
N VAL A 29 -0.24 -28.62 -10.29
CA VAL A 29 -0.04 -27.27 -10.85
C VAL A 29 -0.70 -26.21 -9.98
N LEU A 30 -1.94 -26.43 -9.54
CA LEU A 30 -2.68 -25.48 -8.70
C LEU A 30 -2.04 -25.32 -7.32
N VAL A 31 -1.48 -26.38 -6.75
CA VAL A 31 -0.71 -26.29 -5.49
C VAL A 31 0.56 -25.47 -5.69
N ILE A 32 1.32 -25.69 -6.77
CA ILE A 32 2.53 -24.90 -7.06
C ILE A 32 2.17 -23.41 -7.25
N LEU A 33 1.14 -23.11 -8.04
CA LEU A 33 0.66 -21.73 -8.22
C LEU A 33 0.17 -21.11 -6.90
N GLY A 34 -0.49 -21.90 -6.06
CA GLY A 34 -0.95 -21.47 -4.75
C GLY A 34 0.21 -21.17 -3.79
N LEU A 35 1.27 -21.97 -3.82
CA LEU A 35 2.49 -21.71 -3.05
C LEU A 35 3.22 -20.45 -3.54
N ILE A 36 3.33 -20.26 -4.86
CA ILE A 36 3.91 -19.06 -5.46
C ILE A 36 3.11 -17.82 -5.04
N GLY A 37 1.78 -17.84 -5.24
CA GLY A 37 0.91 -16.73 -4.85
C GLY A 37 0.93 -16.44 -3.35
N GLY A 38 0.98 -17.50 -2.52
CA GLY A 38 1.09 -17.38 -1.07
C GLY A 38 2.40 -16.72 -0.65
N SER A 39 3.52 -17.08 -1.29
CA SER A 39 4.82 -16.48 -1.02
C SER A 39 4.88 -14.99 -1.40
N PHE A 40 4.30 -14.61 -2.55
CA PHE A 40 4.19 -13.20 -2.95
C PHE A 40 3.34 -12.42 -1.96
N PHE A 41 2.17 -12.95 -1.59
CA PHE A 41 1.31 -12.30 -0.61
C PHE A 41 2.01 -12.10 0.73
N TYR A 42 2.73 -13.12 1.22
CA TYR A 42 3.50 -13.02 2.45
C TYR A 42 4.62 -11.99 2.36
N GLY A 43 5.30 -11.92 1.21
CA GLY A 43 6.29 -10.90 0.90
C GLY A 43 5.70 -9.49 1.03
N GLU A 44 4.60 -9.21 0.33
CA GLU A 44 3.94 -7.90 0.35
C GLU A 44 3.50 -7.46 1.77
N VAL A 45 2.96 -8.40 2.56
CA VAL A 45 2.52 -8.15 3.95
C VAL A 45 3.67 -7.73 4.85
N VAL A 46 4.88 -8.23 4.62
CA VAL A 46 6.08 -7.87 5.41
C VAL A 46 6.77 -6.63 4.84
N ILE A 47 6.85 -6.51 3.52
CA ILE A 47 7.63 -5.46 2.83
C ILE A 47 6.94 -4.09 2.97
N THR A 48 5.62 -4.02 2.79
CA THR A 48 4.89 -2.74 2.81
C THR A 48 5.05 -1.95 4.12
N PRO A 49 4.84 -2.53 5.32
CA PRO A 49 5.04 -1.79 6.57
C PRO A 49 6.50 -1.40 6.78
N ALA A 50 7.44 -2.25 6.36
CA ALA A 50 8.86 -1.96 6.47
C ALA A 50 9.27 -0.75 5.60
N ILE A 51 8.92 -0.78 4.31
CA ILE A 51 9.21 0.32 3.40
C ILE A 51 8.51 1.61 3.86
N SER A 52 7.23 1.55 4.22
CA SER A 52 6.49 2.74 4.64
C SER A 52 7.10 3.42 5.88
N VAL A 53 7.55 2.64 6.88
CA VAL A 53 8.17 3.20 8.09
C VAL A 53 9.58 3.72 7.80
N MET A 54 10.38 2.99 7.01
CA MET A 54 11.71 3.46 6.62
C MET A 54 11.62 4.77 5.82
N SER A 55 10.77 4.84 4.80
CA SER A 55 10.59 6.05 3.99
C SER A 55 10.06 7.24 4.81
N ALA A 56 9.23 7.00 5.83
CA ALA A 56 8.80 8.07 6.73
C ALA A 56 9.96 8.64 7.56
N ILE A 57 10.91 7.79 7.97
CA ILE A 57 12.08 8.20 8.76
C ILE A 57 13.15 8.82 7.86
N GLU A 58 13.41 8.26 6.67
CA GLU A 58 14.27 8.86 5.64
C GLU A 58 13.80 10.27 5.26
N GLY A 59 12.48 10.49 5.20
CA GLY A 59 11.93 11.84 4.97
C GLY A 59 12.33 12.88 6.03
N LEU A 60 12.69 12.45 7.24
CA LEU A 60 13.19 13.35 8.29
C LEU A 60 14.65 13.77 8.06
N GLU A 61 15.44 13.03 7.29
CA GLU A 61 16.84 13.37 7.00
C GLU A 61 16.97 14.70 6.26
N ILE A 62 15.95 15.07 5.48
CA ILE A 62 15.90 16.35 4.74
C ILE A 62 16.15 17.54 5.69
N ILE A 63 15.66 17.44 6.93
CA ILE A 63 15.80 18.49 7.94
C ILE A 63 16.80 18.13 9.05
N ALA A 64 17.22 16.88 9.14
CA ALA A 64 18.16 16.39 10.14
C ALA A 64 19.11 15.33 9.57
N PRO A 65 20.15 15.72 8.83
CA PRO A 65 21.04 14.80 8.10
C PRO A 65 21.79 13.78 8.98
N ASN A 66 21.94 14.07 10.28
CA ASN A 66 22.59 13.16 11.24
C ASN A 66 21.74 11.90 11.57
N LEU A 67 20.52 11.79 11.04
CA LEU A 67 19.63 10.64 11.22
C LEU A 67 19.95 9.44 10.33
N ASP A 68 20.80 9.57 9.31
CA ASP A 68 21.15 8.49 8.36
C ASP A 68 21.51 7.17 9.06
N THR A 69 22.47 7.21 9.99
CA THR A 69 22.88 6.02 10.78
C THR A 69 21.77 5.49 11.71
N TRP A 70 20.74 6.30 11.99
CA TRP A 70 19.65 5.98 12.92
C TRP A 70 18.36 5.52 12.23
N VAL A 71 18.24 5.65 10.90
CA VAL A 71 17.02 5.25 10.17
C VAL A 71 16.65 3.80 10.44
N VAL A 72 17.59 2.88 10.23
CA VAL A 72 17.35 1.45 10.41
C VAL A 72 17.03 1.10 11.88
N PRO A 73 17.83 1.52 12.89
CA PRO A 73 17.49 1.29 14.29
C PRO A 73 16.11 1.81 14.71
N ILE A 74 15.76 3.04 14.31
CA ILE A 74 14.47 3.65 14.66
C ILE A 74 13.33 2.89 13.97
N SER A 75 13.50 2.51 12.70
CA SER A 75 12.49 1.74 11.96
C SER A 75 12.18 0.41 12.65
N ILE A 76 13.20 -0.32 13.11
CA ILE A 76 13.04 -1.57 13.85
C ILE A 76 12.27 -1.34 15.15
N ILE A 77 12.60 -0.28 15.90
CA ILE A 77 11.91 0.06 17.15
C ILE A 77 10.44 0.37 16.87
N VAL A 78 10.14 1.22 15.89
CA VAL A 78 8.78 1.61 15.51
C VAL A 78 7.96 0.41 15.09
N LEU A 79 8.49 -0.44 14.19
CA LEU A 79 7.82 -1.65 13.74
C LEU A 79 7.56 -2.60 14.91
N THR A 80 8.55 -2.84 15.76
CA THR A 80 8.42 -3.70 16.93
C THR A 80 7.30 -3.22 17.86
N LEU A 81 7.25 -1.92 18.15
CA LEU A 81 6.20 -1.33 18.99
C LEU A 81 4.82 -1.42 18.33
N LEU A 82 4.73 -1.12 17.03
CA LEU A 82 3.47 -1.22 16.28
C LEU A 82 2.91 -2.64 16.30
N PHE A 83 3.72 -3.64 15.94
CA PHE A 83 3.29 -5.04 15.98
C PHE A 83 3.01 -5.54 17.41
N ALA A 84 3.76 -5.05 18.41
CA ALA A 84 3.50 -5.38 19.81
C ALA A 84 2.17 -4.82 20.33
N ILE A 85 1.70 -3.68 19.82
CA ILE A 85 0.38 -3.13 20.17
C ILE A 85 -0.73 -3.86 19.38
N GLN A 86 -0.51 -4.15 18.10
CA GLN A 86 -1.48 -4.85 17.25
C GLN A 86 -1.92 -6.21 17.80
N LYS A 87 -1.03 -6.92 18.51
CA LYS A 87 -1.37 -8.22 19.14
C LYS A 87 -2.53 -8.15 20.14
N HIS A 88 -2.80 -6.98 20.73
CA HIS A 88 -3.90 -6.77 21.67
C HIS A 88 -5.21 -6.35 20.97
N GLY A 89 -5.24 -6.36 19.64
CA GLY A 89 -6.39 -6.03 18.82
C GLY A 89 -6.17 -4.79 17.95
N THR A 90 -6.59 -4.88 16.69
CA THR A 90 -6.48 -3.80 15.70
C THR A 90 -7.30 -2.55 16.06
N SER A 91 -8.33 -2.71 16.89
CA SER A 91 -9.14 -1.59 17.40
C SER A 91 -8.32 -0.58 18.21
N MET A 92 -7.31 -1.05 18.96
CA MET A 92 -6.47 -0.17 19.78
C MET A 92 -5.59 0.73 18.90
N VAL A 93 -5.03 0.15 17.83
CA VAL A 93 -4.25 0.90 16.83
C VAL A 93 -5.13 1.92 16.13
N GLY A 94 -6.33 1.52 15.70
CA GLY A 94 -7.28 2.45 15.07
C GLY A 94 -7.61 3.67 15.95
N LYS A 95 -7.77 3.48 17.27
CA LYS A 95 -8.05 4.59 18.20
C LYS A 95 -6.86 5.54 18.37
N LEU A 96 -5.63 5.04 18.31
CA LEU A 96 -4.42 5.87 18.40
C LEU A 96 -4.16 6.63 17.09
N PHE A 97 -4.32 5.96 15.95
CA PHE A 97 -4.04 6.53 14.64
C PHE A 97 -5.13 7.49 14.15
N ALA A 98 -6.40 7.29 14.53
CA ALA A 98 -7.48 8.13 14.03
C ALA A 98 -7.31 9.63 14.35
N PRO A 99 -6.96 10.06 15.58
CA PRO A 99 -6.68 11.47 15.87
C PRO A 99 -5.48 12.02 15.09
N ILE A 100 -4.42 11.23 14.92
CA ILE A 100 -3.23 11.62 14.15
C ILE A 100 -3.60 11.86 12.69
N MET A 101 -4.36 10.94 12.09
CA MET A 101 -4.85 11.05 10.73
C MET A 101 -5.78 12.26 10.56
N LEU A 102 -6.65 12.54 11.54
CA LEU A 102 -7.52 13.72 11.50
C LEU A 102 -6.69 15.01 11.45
N ILE A 103 -5.70 15.15 12.34
CA ILE A 103 -4.79 16.30 12.37
C ILE A 103 -4.05 16.43 11.03
N TRP A 104 -3.54 15.32 10.53
CA TRP A 104 -2.85 15.27 9.23
C TRP A 104 -3.73 15.74 8.08
N PHE A 105 -4.94 15.21 7.95
CA PHE A 105 -5.88 15.62 6.90
C PHE A 105 -6.32 17.08 7.04
N LEU A 106 -6.50 17.57 8.26
CA LEU A 106 -6.81 18.99 8.49
C LEU A 106 -5.65 19.89 8.06
N LEU A 107 -4.41 19.52 8.37
CA LEU A 107 -3.22 20.24 7.91
C LEU A 107 -3.13 20.26 6.39
N LEU A 108 -3.31 19.11 5.74
CA LEU A 108 -3.33 19.03 4.27
C LEU A 108 -4.48 19.85 3.66
N ALA A 109 -5.67 19.84 4.27
CA ALA A 109 -6.81 20.61 3.79
C ALA A 109 -6.55 22.12 3.87
N VAL A 110 -5.99 22.60 4.99
CA VAL A 110 -5.66 24.03 5.16
C VAL A 110 -4.56 24.46 4.21
N LEU A 111 -3.47 23.69 4.12
CA LEU A 111 -2.36 24.00 3.21
C LEU A 111 -2.80 23.93 1.75
N GLY A 112 -3.55 22.88 1.39
CA GLY A 112 -4.11 22.70 0.05
C GLY A 112 -5.09 23.83 -0.33
N ALA A 113 -5.99 24.22 0.57
CA ALA A 113 -6.91 25.33 0.34
C ALA A 113 -6.15 26.65 0.10
N ARG A 114 -5.10 26.91 0.88
CA ARG A 114 -4.23 28.08 0.66
C ARG A 114 -3.57 28.04 -0.72
N SER A 115 -2.98 26.90 -1.10
CA SER A 115 -2.34 26.73 -2.41
C SER A 115 -3.33 26.87 -3.58
N ILE A 116 -4.58 26.41 -3.42
CA ILE A 116 -5.64 26.57 -4.43
C ILE A 116 -6.05 28.04 -4.58
N ILE A 117 -6.14 28.79 -3.48
CA ILE A 117 -6.44 30.22 -3.53
C ILE A 117 -5.31 30.99 -4.24
N ASP A 118 -4.06 30.63 -3.94
CA ASP A 118 -2.89 31.26 -4.55
C ASP A 118 -2.76 30.90 -6.05
N ASN A 119 -3.19 29.70 -6.45
CA ASN A 119 -3.11 29.22 -7.84
C ASN A 119 -4.41 28.51 -8.28
N PRO A 120 -5.48 29.25 -8.58
CA PRO A 120 -6.78 28.67 -8.92
C PRO A 120 -6.76 27.78 -10.17
N GLU A 121 -5.80 28.02 -11.07
CA GLU A 121 -5.58 27.22 -12.29
C GLU A 121 -5.31 25.75 -11.97
N VAL A 122 -4.82 25.40 -10.77
CA VAL A 122 -4.59 24.01 -10.37
C VAL A 122 -5.88 23.18 -10.42
N LEU A 123 -7.05 23.81 -10.27
CA LEU A 123 -8.35 23.12 -10.37
C LEU A 123 -8.62 22.61 -11.79
N GLN A 124 -7.99 23.20 -12.81
CA GLN A 124 -8.09 22.68 -14.17
C GLN A 124 -7.49 21.27 -14.29
N ALA A 125 -6.54 20.88 -13.43
CA ALA A 125 -5.99 19.53 -13.42
C ALA A 125 -7.04 18.44 -13.11
N LEU A 126 -8.18 18.80 -12.50
CA LEU A 126 -9.30 17.88 -12.29
C LEU A 126 -10.08 17.59 -13.57
N ASN A 127 -9.93 18.41 -14.61
CA ASN A 127 -10.64 18.22 -15.87
C ASN A 127 -9.91 17.15 -16.72
N PRO A 128 -10.53 15.97 -16.95
CA PRO A 128 -9.91 14.87 -17.71
C PRO A 128 -9.65 15.25 -19.18
N TYR A 129 -10.27 16.32 -19.69
CA TYR A 129 -9.98 16.89 -20.99
C TYR A 129 -8.49 17.13 -21.20
N TRP A 130 -7.77 17.64 -20.19
CA TRP A 130 -6.35 17.92 -20.30
C TRP A 130 -5.51 16.65 -20.44
N ALA A 131 -5.88 15.58 -19.74
CA ALA A 131 -5.23 14.28 -19.91
C ALA A 131 -5.44 13.76 -21.34
N VAL A 132 -6.67 13.76 -21.84
CA VAL A 132 -6.98 13.30 -23.21
C VAL A 132 -6.29 14.15 -24.27
N HIS A 133 -6.36 15.46 -24.14
CA HIS A 133 -5.69 16.40 -25.04
C HIS A 133 -4.18 16.17 -25.05
N PHE A 134 -3.57 15.98 -23.87
CA PHE A 134 -2.16 15.67 -23.76
C PHE A 134 -1.80 14.36 -24.49
N PHE A 135 -2.59 13.29 -24.37
CA PHE A 135 -2.35 12.04 -25.10
C PHE A 135 -2.48 12.18 -26.62
N LEU A 136 -3.44 12.97 -27.08
CA LEU A 136 -3.69 13.18 -28.51
C LEU A 136 -2.59 14.03 -29.15
N GLU A 137 -2.15 15.07 -28.45
CA GLU A 137 -1.15 16.03 -28.92
C GLU A 137 0.28 15.48 -28.80
N TYR A 138 0.60 14.82 -27.68
CA TYR A 138 1.97 14.42 -27.34
C TYR A 138 2.16 12.89 -27.27
N LYS A 139 1.54 12.14 -28.18
CA LYS A 139 1.51 10.66 -28.25
C LYS A 139 2.74 9.95 -27.67
N THR A 140 3.93 10.23 -28.19
CA THR A 140 5.18 9.55 -27.78
C THR A 140 5.65 9.97 -26.38
N VAL A 141 5.50 11.26 -26.03
CA VAL A 141 5.89 11.80 -24.72
C VAL A 141 4.91 11.35 -23.65
N SER A 142 3.60 11.33 -23.94
CA SER A 142 2.56 10.84 -23.04
C SER A 142 2.71 9.34 -22.76
N PHE A 143 3.12 8.55 -23.76
CA PHE A 143 3.46 7.14 -23.56
C PHE A 143 4.62 6.96 -22.59
N VAL A 144 5.69 7.75 -22.74
CA VAL A 144 6.85 7.71 -21.83
C VAL A 144 6.49 8.25 -20.43
N ALA A 145 5.63 9.26 -20.33
CA ALA A 145 5.21 9.84 -19.06
C ALA A 145 4.37 8.89 -18.19
N LEU A 146 3.57 8.00 -18.81
CA LEU A 146 2.86 6.95 -18.08
C LEU A 146 3.75 5.78 -17.62
N GLY A 147 4.90 5.59 -18.30
CA GLY A 147 5.79 4.46 -18.06
C GLY A 147 6.89 4.71 -17.03
N ARG A 148 6.83 5.84 -16.30
CA ARG A 148 7.77 6.22 -15.24
C ARG A 148 7.11 6.25 -13.88
#